data_AF-A0A6J6E2U0-F1
#
_entry.id   AF-A0A6J6E2U0-F1
#
_cell.length_a   1.000
_cell.length_b   1.000
_cell.length_c   1.000
_cell.angle_alpha   90.00
_cell.angle_beta   90.00
_cell.angle_gamma   90.00
#
_symmetry.space_group_name_H-M   'P 1'
#
loop_
_entity.id
_entity.type
_entity.pdbx_description
1 polymer ?
#
loop_
_entity_poly.entity_id
_entity_poly.type
_entity_poly.pdbx_seq_one_letter_code
_entity_poly.pdbx_strand_id
1 'polypeptide(L)'
;MTDSVADAALVVARWLAAVFDDADLTSAWPLTDEPLRLALAQSWVMLEGDRVDVAACNRDVLAGALAEADQPASPFWPEFSGWRIIRWREVLPDFVTDAGIRGTVTGEHPEAPDLEAVWIAHVDTPVIEGEPIVVQRFLVRQTGSAWRVAGIGGVLPVPGWPPTETPRL
;
A
#
# COMPACT_ATOMS: atom_id res chain seq x y z
N MET A 1 8.19 -24.41 1.23
CA MET A 1 8.78 -23.09 0.91
C MET A 1 8.07 -22.44 -0.27
N THR A 2 7.57 -23.24 -1.23
CA THR A 2 6.79 -22.80 -2.41
C THR A 2 5.45 -22.11 -2.13
N ASP A 3 4.87 -22.24 -0.92
CA ASP A 3 3.57 -21.60 -0.59
C ASP A 3 3.69 -20.09 -0.33
N SER A 4 4.87 -19.63 0.10
CA SER A 4 5.05 -18.26 0.61
C SER A 4 4.88 -17.16 -0.45
N VAL A 5 5.34 -17.41 -1.67
CA VAL A 5 5.32 -16.41 -2.76
C VAL A 5 3.95 -16.33 -3.42
N ALA A 6 3.25 -17.47 -3.56
CA ALA A 6 1.86 -17.49 -3.97
C ALA A 6 1.00 -16.66 -3.00
N ASP A 7 1.28 -16.74 -1.69
CA ASP A 7 0.58 -15.97 -0.67
C ASP A 7 0.87 -14.46 -0.74
N ALA A 8 2.13 -14.06 -0.99
CA ALA A 8 2.51 -12.65 -1.14
C ALA A 8 1.88 -12.00 -2.39
N ALA A 9 1.95 -12.66 -3.54
CA ALA A 9 1.31 -12.18 -4.76
C ALA A 9 -0.23 -12.12 -4.60
N LEU A 10 -0.81 -13.12 -3.93
CA LEU A 10 -2.26 -13.16 -3.67
C LEU A 10 -2.70 -12.00 -2.77
N VAL A 11 -1.95 -11.63 -1.72
CA VAL A 11 -2.35 -10.50 -0.88
C VAL A 11 -2.28 -9.18 -1.64
N VAL A 12 -1.28 -8.98 -2.51
CA VAL A 12 -1.18 -7.78 -3.35
C VAL A 12 -2.33 -7.74 -4.36
N ALA A 13 -2.67 -8.86 -5.00
CA ALA A 13 -3.80 -8.93 -5.91
C ALA A 13 -5.13 -8.58 -5.20
N ARG A 14 -5.36 -9.13 -4.01
CA ARG A 14 -6.56 -8.83 -3.20
C ARG A 14 -6.60 -7.37 -2.76
N TRP A 15 -5.46 -6.82 -2.36
CA TRP A 15 -5.33 -5.42 -1.97
C TRP A 15 -5.63 -4.49 -3.16
N LEU A 16 -5.06 -4.76 -4.33
CA LEU A 16 -5.29 -3.97 -5.55
C LEU A 16 -6.75 -4.03 -6.00
N ALA A 17 -7.38 -5.20 -5.91
CA ALA A 17 -8.80 -5.36 -6.21
C ALA A 17 -9.67 -4.51 -5.28
N ALA A 18 -9.46 -4.62 -3.97
CA ALA A 18 -10.19 -3.81 -3.00
C ALA A 18 -9.98 -2.30 -3.23
N VAL A 19 -8.74 -1.85 -3.44
CA VAL A 19 -8.43 -0.41 -3.58
C VAL A 19 -8.91 0.17 -4.92
N PHE A 20 -8.69 -0.51 -6.04
CA PHE A 20 -8.90 0.08 -7.37
C PHE A 20 -10.08 -0.50 -8.13
N ASP A 21 -10.47 -1.74 -7.87
CA ASP A 21 -11.54 -2.37 -8.64
C ASP A 21 -12.88 -2.16 -7.90
N ASP A 22 -12.86 -2.26 -6.57
CA ASP A 22 -14.04 -2.05 -5.71
C ASP A 22 -14.11 -0.64 -5.10
N ALA A 23 -13.03 0.15 -5.20
CA ALA A 23 -12.89 1.47 -4.57
C ALA A 23 -13.16 1.45 -3.05
N ASP A 24 -12.75 0.37 -2.38
CA ASP A 24 -12.97 0.09 -0.97
C ASP A 24 -11.65 -0.07 -0.20
N LEU A 25 -11.14 1.05 0.31
CA LEU A 25 -9.97 1.01 1.20
C LEU A 25 -10.28 0.30 2.52
N THR A 26 -11.53 0.22 2.96
CA THR A 26 -11.91 -0.42 4.24
C THR A 26 -11.59 -1.91 4.17
N SER A 27 -11.93 -2.58 3.07
CA SER A 27 -11.56 -3.99 2.86
C SER A 27 -10.06 -4.21 2.65
N ALA A 28 -9.34 -3.22 2.11
CA ALA A 28 -7.89 -3.29 1.90
C ALA A 28 -7.08 -2.99 3.18
N TRP A 29 -7.66 -2.27 4.15
CA TRP A 29 -6.94 -1.79 5.33
C TRP A 29 -6.40 -2.90 6.24
N PRO A 30 -7.15 -4.00 6.51
CA PRO A 30 -6.62 -5.16 7.24
C PRO A 30 -5.47 -5.88 6.53
N LEU A 31 -5.40 -5.78 5.19
CA LEU A 31 -4.34 -6.32 4.35
C LEU A 31 -3.10 -5.41 4.29
N THR A 32 -3.17 -4.23 4.89
CA THR A 32 -2.10 -3.23 4.92
C THR A 32 -1.34 -3.34 6.24
N ASP A 33 0.00 -3.36 6.19
CA ASP A 33 0.85 -3.49 7.36
C ASP A 33 0.72 -2.26 8.28
N GLU A 34 0.89 -2.47 9.59
CA GLU A 34 0.66 -1.43 10.59
C GLU A 34 1.50 -0.16 10.37
N PRO A 35 2.83 -0.23 10.12
CA PRO A 35 3.62 0.95 9.81
C PRO A 35 3.14 1.71 8.58
N LEU A 36 2.67 1.00 7.53
CA LEU A 36 2.13 1.64 6.34
C LEU A 36 0.81 2.35 6.64
N ARG A 37 -0.11 1.72 7.36
CA ARG A 37 -1.36 2.37 7.78
C ARG A 37 -1.08 3.66 8.55
N LEU A 38 -0.18 3.60 9.53
CA LEU A 38 0.14 4.75 10.36
C LEU A 38 0.81 5.88 9.57
N ALA A 39 1.79 5.58 8.73
CA ALA A 39 2.45 6.60 7.91
C ALA A 39 1.48 7.28 6.94
N LEU A 40 0.55 6.52 6.32
CA LEU A 40 -0.48 7.07 5.46
C LEU A 40 -1.45 7.98 6.24
N ALA A 41 -1.90 7.54 7.42
CA ALA A 41 -2.74 8.37 8.29
C ALA A 41 -2.04 9.67 8.71
N GLN A 42 -0.79 9.58 9.15
CA GLN A 42 0.03 10.75 9.50
C GLN A 42 0.22 11.69 8.31
N SER A 43 0.47 11.18 7.11
CA SER A 43 0.63 12.01 5.92
C SER A 43 -0.63 12.82 5.62
N TRP A 44 -1.81 12.24 5.81
CA TRP A 44 -3.08 12.93 5.58
C TRP A 44 -3.36 13.97 6.65
N VAL A 45 -3.15 13.64 7.94
CA VAL A 45 -3.30 14.61 9.04
C VAL A 45 -2.37 15.81 8.88
N MET A 46 -1.14 15.58 8.40
CA MET A 46 -0.19 16.66 8.14
C MET A 46 -0.64 17.56 6.97
N LEU A 47 -1.22 16.96 5.91
CA LEU A 47 -1.71 17.70 4.75
C LEU A 47 -2.96 18.53 5.07
N GLU A 48 -3.87 17.97 5.86
CA GLU A 48 -5.16 18.58 6.22
C GLU A 48 -5.09 19.40 7.53
N GLY A 49 -3.89 19.54 8.11
CA GLY A 49 -3.69 20.08 9.47
C GLY A 49 -4.14 21.52 9.67
N ASP A 50 -4.29 22.31 8.61
CA ASP A 50 -4.78 23.69 8.67
C ASP A 50 -6.31 23.80 8.74
N ARG A 51 -7.04 22.71 8.48
CA ARG A 51 -8.50 22.71 8.60
C ARG A 51 -8.92 22.74 10.06
N VAL A 52 -9.93 23.55 10.36
CA VAL A 52 -10.37 23.83 11.74
C VAL A 52 -10.73 22.55 12.52
N ASP A 53 -11.40 21.60 11.88
CA ASP A 53 -11.82 20.33 12.48
C ASP A 53 -10.64 19.36 12.74
N VAL A 54 -9.68 19.29 11.82
CA VAL A 54 -8.45 18.49 11.98
C VAL A 54 -7.51 19.14 13.01
N ALA A 55 -7.30 20.46 12.94
CA ALA A 55 -6.48 21.24 13.85
C ALA A 55 -6.96 21.18 15.31
N ALA A 56 -8.27 20.99 15.52
CA ALA A 56 -8.86 20.81 16.84
C ALA A 56 -8.55 19.43 17.47
N CYS A 57 -8.11 18.45 16.67
CA CYS A 57 -7.77 17.12 17.14
C CYS A 57 -6.31 17.05 17.61
N ASN A 58 -6.01 16.13 18.54
CA ASN A 58 -4.63 15.71 18.75
C ASN A 58 -4.17 14.86 17.56
N ARG A 59 -3.10 15.28 16.87
CA ARG A 59 -2.62 14.63 15.63
C ARG A 59 -2.25 13.16 15.80
N ASP A 60 -1.65 12.78 16.93
CA ASP A 60 -1.21 11.40 17.19
C ASP A 60 -2.43 10.51 17.44
N VAL A 61 -3.40 11.00 18.20
CA VAL A 61 -4.67 10.31 18.45
C VAL A 61 -5.46 10.12 17.17
N LEU A 62 -5.56 11.16 16.33
CA LEU A 62 -6.27 11.09 15.07
C LEU A 62 -5.60 10.13 14.08
N ALA A 63 -4.28 10.22 13.92
CA ALA A 63 -3.53 9.32 13.05
C ALA A 63 -3.63 7.86 13.53
N GLY A 64 -3.56 7.63 14.85
CA GLY A 64 -3.77 6.31 15.45
C GLY A 64 -5.16 5.75 15.14
N ALA A 65 -6.22 6.54 15.33
CA ALA A 65 -7.59 6.12 15.06
C ALA A 65 -7.84 5.80 13.57
N LEU A 66 -7.18 6.51 12.65
CA LEU A 66 -7.24 6.21 11.21
C LEU A 66 -6.43 4.97 10.83
N ALA A 67 -5.41 4.61 11.62
CA ALA A 67 -4.53 3.47 11.36
C ALA A 67 -5.04 2.12 11.92
N GLU A 68 -6.16 2.13 12.65
CA GLU A 68 -6.80 0.91 13.19
C GLU A 68 -7.22 -0.04 12.06
N ALA A 69 -6.96 -1.35 12.23
CA ALA A 69 -7.08 -2.34 11.16
C ALA A 69 -8.52 -2.63 10.72
N ASP A 70 -9.36 -3.01 11.67
CA ASP A 70 -10.61 -3.72 11.38
C ASP A 70 -11.80 -2.78 11.18
N GLN A 71 -11.72 -1.58 11.73
CA GLN A 71 -12.77 -0.58 11.62
C GLN A 71 -12.27 0.78 12.13
N PRO A 72 -11.71 1.64 11.26
CA PRO A 72 -11.25 2.97 11.68
C PRO A 72 -12.43 3.76 12.25
N ALA A 73 -12.47 3.93 13.58
CA ALA A 73 -13.59 4.56 14.29
C ALA A 73 -13.69 6.07 14.03
N SER A 74 -12.70 6.65 13.34
CA SER A 74 -12.61 8.07 13.10
C SER A 74 -13.73 8.57 12.18
N PRO A 75 -14.41 9.69 12.52
CA PRO A 75 -15.36 10.33 11.61
C PRO A 75 -14.70 10.85 10.32
N PHE A 76 -13.36 10.98 10.31
CA PHE A 76 -12.59 11.37 9.13
C PHE A 76 -12.29 10.21 8.18
N TRP A 77 -12.65 8.97 8.53
CA TRP A 77 -12.36 7.80 7.69
C TRP A 77 -12.89 7.90 6.24
N PRO A 78 -14.14 8.30 5.98
CA PRO A 78 -14.66 8.38 4.61
C PRO A 78 -13.86 9.36 3.74
N GLU A 79 -13.43 10.47 4.33
CA GLU A 79 -12.63 11.48 3.64
C GLU A 79 -11.20 11.01 3.39
N PHE A 80 -10.53 10.50 4.43
CA PHE A 80 -9.19 9.93 4.32
C PHE A 80 -9.12 8.83 3.25
N SER A 81 -10.06 7.88 3.30
CA SER A 81 -10.07 6.72 2.40
C SER A 81 -10.35 7.11 0.95
N GLY A 82 -11.37 7.95 0.71
CA GLY A 82 -11.69 8.44 -0.63
C GLY A 82 -10.54 9.27 -1.22
N TRP A 83 -9.99 10.20 -0.44
CA TRP A 83 -8.84 11.00 -0.87
C TRP A 83 -7.63 10.13 -1.22
N ARG A 84 -7.36 9.08 -0.43
CA ARG A 84 -6.22 8.19 -0.67
C ARG A 84 -6.34 7.42 -1.99
N ILE A 85 -7.51 6.87 -2.28
CA ILE A 85 -7.76 6.14 -3.53
C ILE A 85 -7.57 7.08 -4.72
N ILE A 86 -8.17 8.27 -4.68
CA ILE A 86 -8.02 9.28 -5.73
C ILE A 86 -6.55 9.62 -5.94
N ARG A 87 -5.82 9.90 -4.86
CA ARG A 87 -4.42 10.30 -4.97
C ARG A 87 -3.53 9.19 -5.50
N TRP A 88 -3.78 7.95 -5.14
CA TRP A 88 -3.03 6.81 -5.70
C TRP A 88 -3.31 6.61 -7.20
N ARG A 89 -4.54 6.83 -7.67
CA ARG A 89 -4.84 6.81 -9.10
C ARG A 89 -4.09 7.88 -9.89
N GLU A 90 -3.81 9.03 -9.28
CA GLU A 90 -3.07 10.11 -9.94
C GLU A 90 -1.56 9.85 -10.05
N VAL A 91 -0.99 9.04 -9.16
CA VAL A 91 0.48 8.88 -9.05
C VAL A 91 0.99 7.51 -9.44
N LEU A 92 0.15 6.47 -9.41
CA LEU A 92 0.54 5.12 -9.81
C LEU A 92 0.32 4.91 -11.30
N PRO A 93 1.12 4.06 -11.95
CA PRO A 93 0.91 3.69 -13.35
C PRO A 93 -0.49 3.10 -13.60
N ASP A 94 -1.01 3.30 -14.81
CA ASP A 94 -2.30 2.76 -15.26
C ASP A 94 -2.37 1.24 -15.10
N PHE A 95 -1.31 0.50 -15.44
CA PHE A 95 -1.20 -0.95 -15.27
C PHE A 95 -1.27 -1.42 -13.81
N VAL A 96 -1.22 -0.51 -12.83
CA VAL A 96 -1.50 -0.81 -11.42
C VAL A 96 -2.98 -0.58 -11.10
N THR A 97 -3.58 0.46 -11.66
CA THR A 97 -4.92 0.94 -11.29
C THR A 97 -6.05 0.39 -12.16
N ASP A 98 -5.73 -0.18 -13.32
CA ASP A 98 -6.67 -0.80 -14.25
C ASP A 98 -6.46 -2.32 -14.29
N ALA A 99 -7.47 -3.07 -13.82
CA ALA A 99 -7.44 -4.53 -13.79
C ALA A 99 -7.30 -5.18 -15.17
N GLY A 100 -7.77 -4.53 -16.25
CA GLY A 100 -7.75 -5.10 -17.59
C GLY A 100 -6.35 -5.24 -18.19
N ILE A 101 -5.39 -4.45 -17.70
CA ILE A 101 -4.01 -4.40 -18.19
C ILE A 101 -2.97 -4.72 -17.11
N ARG A 102 -3.41 -5.09 -15.91
CA ARG A 102 -2.58 -5.40 -14.74
C ARG A 102 -2.04 -6.83 -14.79
N GLY A 103 -0.73 -6.98 -14.91
CA GLY A 103 -0.02 -8.25 -14.83
C GLY A 103 0.82 -8.35 -13.55
N THR A 104 0.93 -9.54 -12.97
CA THR A 104 1.89 -9.83 -11.89
C THR A 104 3.07 -10.60 -12.46
N VAL A 105 4.28 -10.11 -12.22
CA VAL A 105 5.51 -10.82 -12.62
C VAL A 105 5.67 -12.05 -11.73
N THR A 106 5.85 -13.21 -12.35
CA THR A 106 6.02 -14.48 -11.63
C THR A 106 7.46 -14.67 -11.15
N GLY A 107 7.64 -15.41 -10.05
CA GLY A 107 8.95 -15.68 -9.44
C GLY A 107 9.07 -15.11 -8.04
N GLU A 108 10.07 -15.58 -7.30
CA GLU A 108 10.39 -15.10 -5.96
C GLU A 108 11.33 -13.89 -6.06
N HIS A 109 11.05 -12.86 -5.28
CA HIS A 109 11.85 -11.64 -5.14
C HIS A 109 12.05 -11.32 -3.65
N PRO A 110 12.78 -12.17 -2.89
CA PRO A 110 13.00 -11.98 -1.47
C PRO A 110 13.90 -10.76 -1.21
N GLU A 111 13.46 -9.87 -0.33
CA GLU A 111 14.19 -8.67 0.09
C GLU A 111 14.80 -8.84 1.50
N ALA A 112 14.10 -9.59 2.36
CA ALA A 112 14.53 -9.96 3.72
C ALA A 112 13.81 -11.24 4.19
N PRO A 113 14.18 -11.86 5.32
CA PRO A 113 13.53 -13.09 5.78
C PRO A 113 12.01 -13.00 5.97
N ASP A 114 11.48 -11.82 6.28
CA ASP A 114 10.05 -11.55 6.46
C ASP A 114 9.46 -10.66 5.34
N LEU A 115 10.21 -10.40 4.26
CA LEU A 115 9.87 -9.39 3.26
C LEU A 115 10.06 -9.89 1.83
N GLU A 116 8.99 -9.83 1.06
CA GLU A 116 8.92 -10.25 -0.34
C GLU A 116 8.50 -9.07 -1.22
N ALA A 117 9.14 -8.90 -2.38
CA ALA A 117 8.68 -7.95 -3.38
C ALA A 117 7.70 -8.61 -4.37
N VAL A 118 6.60 -7.93 -4.66
CA VAL A 118 5.66 -8.30 -5.73
C VAL A 118 5.71 -7.21 -6.79
N TRP A 119 5.97 -7.61 -8.04
CA TRP A 119 6.13 -6.68 -9.14
C TRP A 119 4.91 -6.72 -10.04
N ILE A 120 4.32 -5.55 -10.27
CA ILE A 120 3.19 -5.36 -11.16
C ILE A 120 3.70 -4.72 -12.44
N ALA A 121 3.29 -5.25 -13.59
CA ALA A 121 3.67 -4.77 -14.92
C ALA A 121 2.43 -4.68 -15.81
N HIS A 122 2.57 -4.06 -16.98
CA HIS A 122 1.56 -4.17 -18.01
C HIS A 122 1.53 -5.61 -18.57
N VAL A 123 0.34 -6.17 -18.81
CA VAL A 123 0.20 -7.56 -19.33
C VAL A 123 0.92 -7.77 -20.67
N ASP A 124 0.95 -6.74 -21.52
CA ASP A 124 1.65 -6.75 -22.80
C ASP A 124 3.12 -6.30 -22.73
N THR A 125 3.72 -6.19 -21.53
CA THR A 125 5.14 -5.82 -21.44
C THR A 125 6.03 -6.88 -22.10
N PRO A 126 6.80 -6.55 -23.15
CA PRO A 126 7.68 -7.50 -23.79
C PRO A 126 8.85 -7.85 -22.86
N VAL A 127 9.15 -9.15 -22.76
CA VAL A 127 10.32 -9.64 -22.02
C VAL A 127 11.44 -9.89 -23.03
N ILE A 128 12.40 -8.96 -23.08
CA ILE A 128 13.57 -9.04 -23.95
C ILE A 128 14.80 -9.23 -23.08
N GLU A 129 15.61 -10.22 -23.40
CA GLU A 129 16.83 -10.52 -22.65
C GLU A 129 17.78 -9.31 -22.62
N GLY A 130 18.22 -8.92 -21.44
CA GLY A 130 19.13 -7.80 -21.23
C GLY A 130 18.45 -6.42 -21.18
N GLU A 131 17.14 -6.33 -21.42
CA GLU A 131 16.40 -5.07 -21.30
C GLU A 131 15.66 -4.97 -19.96
N PRO A 132 15.65 -3.77 -19.33
CA PRO A 132 14.90 -3.55 -18.11
C PRO A 132 13.39 -3.57 -18.37
N ILE A 133 12.65 -4.26 -17.51
CA ILE A 133 11.19 -4.26 -17.50
C ILE A 133 10.70 -3.12 -16.61
N VAL A 134 9.71 -2.36 -17.08
CA VAL A 134 9.05 -1.33 -16.27
C VAL A 134 8.04 -2.01 -15.34
N VAL A 135 8.24 -1.87 -14.03
CA VAL A 135 7.39 -2.47 -13.00
C VAL A 135 7.08 -1.49 -11.88
N GLN A 136 5.91 -1.65 -11.26
CA GLN A 136 5.61 -1.10 -9.95
C GLN A 136 5.91 -2.17 -8.89
N ARG A 137 6.83 -1.87 -7.97
CA ARG A 137 7.18 -2.76 -6.85
C ARG A 137 6.24 -2.51 -5.67
N PHE A 138 5.72 -3.58 -5.09
CA PHE A 138 5.09 -3.61 -3.77
C PHE A 138 5.98 -4.44 -2.85
N LEU A 139 6.09 -4.02 -1.60
CA LEU A 139 6.72 -4.81 -0.55
C LEU A 139 5.63 -5.43 0.29
N VAL A 140 5.76 -6.72 0.58
CA VAL A 140 4.83 -7.50 1.39
C VAL A 140 5.60 -8.07 2.55
N ARG A 141 5.11 -7.85 3.77
CA ARG A 141 5.74 -8.34 5.00
C ARG A 141 4.92 -9.48 5.60
N GLN A 142 5.59 -10.52 6.05
CA GLN A 142 4.98 -11.57 6.86
C GLN A 142 4.94 -11.13 8.33
N THR A 143 3.75 -10.85 8.85
CA THR A 143 3.54 -10.52 10.26
C THR A 143 2.72 -11.62 10.94
N GLY A 144 3.43 -12.44 11.74
CA GLY A 144 2.88 -13.68 12.28
C GLY A 144 2.64 -14.70 11.17
N SER A 145 1.40 -15.13 10.99
CA SER A 145 1.00 -16.10 9.95
C SER A 145 0.39 -15.45 8.71
N ALA A 146 0.37 -14.12 8.59
CA ALA A 146 -0.30 -13.42 7.51
C ALA A 146 0.63 -12.46 6.79
N TRP A 147 0.52 -12.44 5.47
CA TRP A 147 1.16 -11.47 4.61
C TRP A 147 0.34 -10.18 4.55
N ARG A 148 1.02 -9.03 4.56
CA ARG A 148 0.41 -7.70 4.46
C ARG A 148 1.24 -6.80 3.56
N VAL A 149 0.57 -5.94 2.79
CA VAL A 149 1.24 -4.91 1.99
C VAL A 149 1.93 -3.94 2.94
N ALA A 150 3.25 -3.92 2.91
CA ALA A 150 4.11 -3.14 3.80
C ALA A 150 4.68 -1.90 3.13
N GLY A 151 4.73 -1.87 1.80
CA GLY A 151 5.26 -0.73 1.07
C GLY A 151 4.79 -0.68 -0.38
N ILE A 152 4.76 0.53 -0.93
CA ILE A 152 4.43 0.80 -2.33
C ILE A 152 5.63 1.57 -2.91
N GLY A 153 6.17 1.12 -4.05
CA GLY A 153 7.35 1.73 -4.69
C GLY A 153 8.69 1.10 -4.33
N GLY A 154 8.68 -0.07 -3.67
CA GLY A 154 9.92 -0.74 -3.25
C GLY A 154 10.63 -0.08 -2.06
N VAL A 155 9.87 0.64 -1.23
CA VAL A 155 10.34 1.30 0.00
C VAL A 155 9.41 0.97 1.14
N LEU A 156 9.94 0.92 2.36
CA LEU A 156 9.14 0.77 3.57
C LEU A 156 8.85 2.15 4.17
N PRO A 157 7.60 2.42 4.57
CA PRO A 157 7.27 3.64 5.27
C PRO A 157 7.84 3.63 6.68
N VAL A 158 8.27 4.80 7.13
CA VAL A 158 8.73 5.06 8.49
C VAL A 158 7.80 6.12 9.10
N PRO A 159 6.86 5.70 9.97
CA PRO A 159 5.97 6.62 10.68
C PRO A 159 6.73 7.72 11.43
N GLY A 160 6.15 8.92 11.46
CA GLY A 160 6.73 10.11 12.07
C GLY A 160 6.00 11.39 11.66
N TRP A 161 6.57 12.53 12.06
CA TRP A 161 6.07 13.87 11.69
C TRP A 161 7.23 14.73 11.15
N PRO A 162 7.51 14.69 9.83
CA PRO A 162 6.75 14.02 8.78
C PRO A 162 7.02 12.50 8.74
N PRO A 163 6.10 11.70 8.17
CA PRO A 163 6.42 10.34 7.77
C PRO A 163 7.51 10.35 6.69
N THR A 164 8.37 9.33 6.70
CA THR A 164 9.47 9.17 5.74
C THR A 164 9.48 7.75 5.17
N GLU A 165 10.48 7.43 4.37
CA GLU A 165 10.63 6.11 3.73
C GLU A 165 12.07 5.63 3.92
N THR A 166 12.26 4.31 3.92
CA THR A 166 13.61 3.73 3.84
C THR A 166 14.25 4.06 2.49
N PRO A 167 15.59 3.94 2.37
CA PRO A 167 16.20 3.78 1.06
C PRO A 167 15.52 2.63 0.29
N ARG A 168 15.52 2.71 -1.05
CA ARG A 168 15.05 1.60 -1.88
C ARG A 168 15.87 0.36 -1.57
N LEU A 169 15.16 -0.74 -1.34
CA LEU A 169 15.72 -2.09 -1.19
C LEU A 169 16.07 -2.66 -2.57
#